data_AF-A0A832FX44-F1
#
_entry.id   AF-A0A832FX44-F1
#
_cell.length_a   1.000
_cell.length_b   1.000
_cell.length_c   1.000
_cell.angle_alpha   90.00
_cell.angle_beta   90.00
_cell.angle_gamma   90.00
#
_symmetry.space_group_name_H-M   'P 1'
#
loop_
_entity.id
_entity.type
_entity.pdbx_description
1 polymer ?
#
loop_
_entity_poly.entity_id
_entity_poly.type
_entity_poly.pdbx_seq_one_letter_code
_entity_poly.pdbx_strand_id
1 'polypeptide(L)'
;MTSAQHSRPLLPALLAAAALVHQACDQYVHCQFGWDKVDQLAGAVRLCAGQGLTIGEVNPGDLARPRWRPLAGWPPGYSYLAAGFLAAGLDVWQAALAIDWLAALVYLASWYVLAAYSGVGRRASLWFWTYWAIAYCPLVRLTSSDQLAAAIFSLALVLGMSSVPAGAADPPARRKGVVCAAFAGLTAGLAGAVRFAYWPLAAVVPLGLLVWGHPQRWLKAGLCALSSGAVLLLLVWHQQETTGHATYLTSVYAGPAEAWQWQALRQIEPFPAGALGLDLFWQRAHDWLRLAGSGRWGSWCLAAAVLAAFLLAALRATQGAHRSASRSAYFYGTGVATLLCTLAMLCWLSLRYPPISGWTHVQELRYYAPVFGFLTVAWFGAPYHLPASGKQGTALRLQQPELLRPWQWFARAAGDREISRWRRGAALGLAGLLLATMAGGTVWRARRWWRVAAGTTPRPEHSVVF
;
A
#
# COMPACT_ATOMS: atom_id res chain seq x y z
N MET A 1 -30.54 26.96 11.24
CA MET A 1 -29.61 26.29 10.31
C MET A 1 -29.14 25.00 10.96
N THR A 2 -29.86 23.92 10.70
CA THR A 2 -29.82 22.67 11.44
C THR A 2 -29.36 21.52 10.54
N SER A 3 -28.47 20.69 11.08
CA SER A 3 -28.26 19.27 10.76
C SER A 3 -28.16 18.86 9.28
N ALA A 4 -27.10 19.26 8.58
CA ALA A 4 -26.57 18.41 7.51
C ALA A 4 -25.90 17.20 8.16
N GLN A 5 -26.73 16.20 8.50
CA GLN A 5 -26.33 14.90 9.01
C GLN A 5 -25.13 14.38 8.20
N HIS A 6 -24.08 14.00 8.93
CA HIS A 6 -22.94 13.23 8.46
C HIS A 6 -23.37 11.85 7.94
N SER A 7 -24.10 11.80 6.83
CA SER A 7 -24.23 10.57 6.06
C SER A 7 -22.83 10.24 5.54
N ARG A 8 -22.16 9.31 6.24
CA ARG A 8 -20.93 8.71 5.73
C ARG A 8 -21.24 8.24 4.31
N PRO A 9 -20.45 8.66 3.30
CA PRO A 9 -20.81 8.39 1.93
C PRO A 9 -20.79 6.87 1.72
N LEU A 10 -21.95 6.30 1.37
CA LEU A 10 -22.13 4.87 1.16
C LEU A 10 -21.20 4.34 0.05
N LEU A 11 -20.96 5.16 -0.98
CA LEU A 11 -20.21 4.73 -2.17
C LEU A 11 -18.73 4.39 -1.90
N PRO A 12 -17.90 5.23 -1.23
CA PRO A 12 -16.56 4.81 -0.80
C PRO A 12 -16.53 3.54 0.05
N ALA A 13 -17.54 3.33 0.91
CA ALA A 13 -17.62 2.11 1.72
C ALA A 13 -17.91 0.88 0.84
N LEU A 14 -18.82 0.99 -0.13
CA LEU A 14 -19.09 -0.07 -1.11
C LEU A 14 -17.86 -0.37 -1.97
N LEU A 15 -17.10 0.65 -2.39
CA LEU A 15 -15.85 0.46 -3.14
C LEU A 15 -14.76 -0.18 -2.28
N ALA A 16 -14.66 0.18 -1.00
CA ALA A 16 -13.74 -0.49 -0.06
C ALA A 16 -14.12 -1.96 0.14
N ALA A 17 -15.41 -2.27 0.24
CA ALA A 17 -15.90 -3.64 0.30
C ALA A 17 -15.61 -4.39 -1.01
N ALA A 18 -15.78 -3.75 -2.17
CA ALA A 18 -15.42 -4.34 -3.46
C ALA A 18 -13.91 -4.62 -3.57
N ALA A 19 -13.05 -3.73 -3.07
CA ALA A 19 -11.61 -3.97 -2.99
C ALA A 19 -11.27 -5.15 -2.07
N LEU A 20 -11.98 -5.32 -0.95
CA LEU A 20 -11.81 -6.48 -0.08
C LEU A 20 -12.22 -7.78 -0.78
N VAL A 21 -13.37 -7.80 -1.46
CA VAL A 21 -13.83 -8.98 -2.20
C VAL A 21 -12.84 -9.32 -3.32
N HIS A 22 -12.40 -8.32 -4.09
CA HIS A 22 -11.39 -8.52 -5.13
C HIS A 22 -10.10 -9.12 -4.55
N GLN A 23 -9.58 -8.57 -3.45
CA GLN A 23 -8.39 -9.09 -2.79
C GLN A 23 -8.58 -10.53 -2.26
N ALA A 24 -9.73 -10.82 -1.67
CA ALA A 24 -10.04 -12.14 -1.15
C ALA A 24 -10.15 -13.18 -2.28
N CYS A 25 -10.76 -12.81 -3.41
CA CYS A 25 -10.83 -13.64 -4.60
C CYS A 25 -9.45 -13.88 -5.21
N ASP A 26 -8.64 -12.82 -5.35
CA ASP A 26 -7.26 -12.93 -5.83
C ASP A 26 -6.44 -13.90 -4.96
N GLN A 27 -6.53 -13.77 -3.63
CA GLN A 27 -5.85 -14.67 -2.69
C GLN A 27 -6.38 -16.09 -2.69
N TYR A 28 -7.66 -16.29 -2.96
CA TYR A 28 -8.23 -17.63 -3.09
C TYR A 28 -7.75 -18.33 -4.36
N VAL A 29 -7.79 -17.61 -5.50
CA VAL A 29 -7.40 -18.15 -6.82
C VAL A 29 -5.89 -18.31 -6.92
N HIS A 30 -5.14 -17.35 -6.40
CA HIS A 30 -3.68 -17.29 -6.45
C HIS A 30 -3.09 -17.44 -5.05
N CYS A 31 -3.59 -18.34 -4.20
CA CYS A 31 -2.95 -18.52 -2.89
C CYS A 31 -1.51 -19.03 -3.10
N GLN A 32 -0.57 -18.10 -3.12
CA GLN A 32 0.80 -18.42 -3.45
C GLN A 32 1.46 -19.01 -2.21
N PHE A 33 1.75 -20.31 -2.26
CA PHE A 33 2.73 -20.95 -1.38
C PHE A 33 4.14 -20.65 -1.88
N GLY A 34 4.52 -19.37 -1.82
CA GLY A 34 5.91 -18.99 -1.97
C GLY A 34 6.76 -19.59 -0.85
N TRP A 35 8.06 -19.73 -1.11
CA TRP A 35 9.05 -20.28 -0.17
C TRP A 35 8.91 -19.68 1.24
N ASP A 36 8.83 -18.34 1.34
CA ASP A 36 8.66 -17.62 2.61
C ASP A 36 7.43 -18.09 3.40
N LYS A 37 6.29 -18.31 2.72
CA LYS A 37 5.04 -18.74 3.36
C LYS A 37 5.13 -20.20 3.80
N VAL A 38 5.70 -21.05 2.95
CA VAL A 38 5.84 -22.49 3.21
C VAL A 38 6.69 -22.73 4.46
N ASP A 39 7.83 -22.06 4.59
CA ASP A 39 8.69 -22.21 5.77
C ASP A 39 7.99 -21.80 7.06
N GLN A 40 7.25 -20.68 7.02
CA GLN A 40 6.51 -20.18 8.18
C GLN A 40 5.36 -21.13 8.58
N LEU A 41 4.65 -21.72 7.61
CA LEU A 41 3.58 -22.69 7.87
C LEU A 41 4.15 -24.05 8.31
N ALA A 42 5.27 -24.51 7.75
CA ALA A 42 5.95 -25.71 8.19
C ALA A 42 6.37 -25.58 9.66
N GLY A 43 6.93 -24.42 10.05
CA GLY A 43 7.21 -24.10 11.44
C GLY A 43 5.97 -24.17 12.34
N ALA A 44 4.83 -23.66 11.87
CA ALA A 44 3.56 -23.70 12.60
C ALA A 44 3.06 -25.14 12.82
N VAL A 45 3.10 -25.99 11.78
CA VAL A 45 2.71 -27.41 11.87
C VAL A 45 3.58 -28.15 12.89
N ARG A 46 4.90 -27.92 12.88
CA ARG A 46 5.80 -28.54 13.84
C ARG A 46 5.59 -28.05 15.27
N LEU A 47 5.28 -26.76 15.43
CA LEU A 47 4.93 -26.21 16.72
C LEU A 47 3.69 -26.90 17.30
N CYS A 48 2.64 -27.10 16.49
CA CYS A 48 1.44 -27.85 16.89
C CYS A 48 1.76 -29.31 17.25
N ALA A 49 2.77 -29.91 16.62
CA ALA A 49 3.25 -31.25 16.95
C ALA A 49 4.16 -31.32 18.19
N GLY A 50 4.37 -30.22 18.92
CA GLY A 50 5.24 -30.17 20.10
C GLY A 50 6.73 -30.19 19.77
N GLN A 51 7.12 -29.97 18.52
CA GLN A 51 8.50 -30.06 18.04
C GLN A 51 9.21 -28.69 17.98
N GLY A 52 8.57 -27.65 18.53
CA GLY A 52 9.06 -26.28 18.48
C GLY A 52 8.98 -25.65 17.09
N LEU A 53 9.38 -24.37 17.00
CA LEU A 53 9.35 -23.60 15.76
C LEU A 53 10.57 -23.91 14.89
N THR A 54 10.48 -25.00 14.15
CA THR A 54 11.60 -25.57 13.38
C THR A 54 11.17 -25.94 11.97
N ILE A 55 12.12 -25.99 11.05
CA ILE A 55 11.91 -26.41 9.65
C ILE A 55 12.88 -27.50 9.25
N GLY A 56 12.47 -28.29 8.26
CA GLY A 56 13.21 -29.45 7.77
C GLY A 56 14.17 -29.09 6.66
N GLU A 57 15.36 -29.68 6.70
CA GLU A 57 16.38 -29.60 5.67
C GLU A 57 16.83 -31.00 5.27
N VAL A 58 17.33 -31.11 4.04
CA VAL A 58 17.98 -32.34 3.59
C VAL A 58 19.26 -32.52 4.38
N ASN A 59 19.44 -33.70 4.98
CA ASN A 59 20.71 -34.05 5.62
C ASN A 59 21.67 -34.62 4.56
N PRO A 60 22.76 -33.92 4.20
CA PRO A 60 23.67 -34.39 3.18
C PRO A 60 24.44 -35.65 3.58
N GLY A 61 24.54 -35.96 4.89
CA GLY A 61 25.18 -37.17 5.39
C GLY A 61 24.25 -38.39 5.44
N ASP A 62 22.93 -38.18 5.34
CA ASP A 62 21.93 -39.25 5.33
C ASP A 62 20.64 -38.73 4.68
N LEU A 63 20.50 -38.95 3.37
CA LEU A 63 19.34 -38.48 2.61
C LEU A 63 18.02 -39.14 3.05
N ALA A 64 18.06 -40.21 3.84
CA ALA A 64 16.86 -40.87 4.37
C ALA A 64 16.29 -40.17 5.61
N ARG A 65 17.03 -39.26 6.25
CA ARG A 65 16.60 -38.56 7.47
C ARG A 65 16.65 -37.05 7.30
N PRO A 66 15.55 -36.31 7.57
CA PRO A 66 15.60 -34.87 7.57
C PRO A 66 16.46 -34.38 8.75
N ARG A 67 17.23 -33.32 8.50
CA ARG A 67 17.83 -32.51 9.57
C ARG A 67 16.85 -31.41 9.93
N TRP A 68 16.69 -31.14 11.22
CA TRP A 68 15.80 -30.08 11.68
C TRP A 68 16.61 -28.91 12.21
N ARG A 69 16.18 -27.69 11.87
CA ARG A 69 16.78 -26.46 12.42
C ARG A 69 15.72 -25.45 12.86
N PRO A 70 16.05 -24.52 13.76
CA PRO A 70 15.16 -23.42 14.12
C PRO A 70 14.81 -22.53 12.92
N LEU A 71 13.58 -22.02 12.91
CA LEU A 71 13.11 -21.05 11.92
C LEU A 71 13.66 -19.64 12.24
N ALA A 72 14.87 -19.33 11.76
CA ALA A 72 15.50 -18.01 11.95
C ALA A 72 15.20 -16.98 10.84
N GLY A 73 14.60 -17.43 9.73
CA GLY A 73 14.31 -16.59 8.54
C GLY A 73 13.36 -15.41 8.82
N TRP A 74 12.43 -15.61 9.74
CA TRP A 74 11.34 -14.69 10.03
C TRP A 74 11.10 -14.58 11.53
N PRO A 75 10.53 -13.45 12.00
CA PRO A 75 9.91 -13.38 13.30
C PRO A 75 8.80 -14.43 13.44
N PRO A 76 8.48 -14.91 14.65
CA PRO A 76 7.64 -16.08 14.82
C PRO A 76 6.14 -15.75 14.75
N GLY A 77 5.77 -14.47 14.69
CA GLY A 77 4.38 -14.02 14.85
C GLY A 77 3.42 -14.58 13.81
N TYR A 78 3.83 -14.71 12.55
CA TYR A 78 3.01 -15.35 11.52
C TYR A 78 2.79 -16.84 11.84
N SER A 79 3.87 -17.57 12.14
CA SER A 79 3.78 -18.99 12.48
C SER A 79 2.96 -19.26 13.74
N TYR A 80 3.03 -18.38 14.75
CA TYR A 80 2.19 -18.49 15.95
C TYR A 80 0.72 -18.30 15.64
N LEU A 81 0.38 -17.30 14.81
CA LEU A 81 -1.00 -17.11 14.40
C LEU A 81 -1.51 -18.31 13.58
N ALA A 82 -0.69 -18.82 12.66
CA ALA A 82 -1.01 -20.02 11.89
C ALA A 82 -1.20 -21.24 12.77
N ALA A 83 -0.32 -21.46 13.76
CA ALA A 83 -0.46 -22.54 14.73
C ALA A 83 -1.77 -22.46 15.53
N GLY A 84 -2.21 -21.24 15.87
CA GLY A 84 -3.52 -21.03 16.50
C GLY A 84 -4.69 -21.49 15.62
N PHE A 85 -4.67 -21.18 14.32
CA PHE A 85 -5.68 -21.65 13.37
C PHE A 85 -5.62 -23.16 13.13
N LEU A 86 -4.44 -23.74 13.05
CA LEU A 86 -4.25 -25.20 12.94
C LEU A 86 -4.78 -25.92 14.18
N ALA A 87 -4.48 -25.39 15.38
CA ALA A 87 -5.00 -25.92 16.64
C ALA A 87 -6.53 -25.81 16.76
N ALA A 88 -7.15 -24.84 16.06
CA ALA A 88 -8.59 -24.71 15.94
C ALA A 88 -9.22 -25.68 14.92
N GLY A 89 -8.43 -26.56 14.31
CA GLY A 89 -8.90 -27.61 13.39
C GLY A 89 -8.92 -27.22 11.92
N LEU A 90 -8.38 -26.06 11.55
CA LEU A 90 -8.20 -25.71 10.13
C LEU A 90 -7.01 -26.48 9.54
N ASP A 91 -7.10 -26.85 8.27
CA ASP A 91 -5.93 -27.34 7.54
C ASP A 91 -4.96 -26.20 7.19
N VAL A 92 -3.77 -26.54 6.66
CA VAL A 92 -2.72 -25.58 6.33
C VAL A 92 -3.17 -24.53 5.30
N TRP A 93 -3.99 -24.93 4.31
CA TRP A 93 -4.51 -24.03 3.30
C TRP A 93 -5.52 -23.05 3.90
N GLN A 94 -6.48 -23.57 4.66
CA GLN A 94 -7.51 -22.79 5.33
C GLN A 94 -6.91 -21.81 6.34
N ALA A 95 -5.90 -22.24 7.12
CA ALA A 95 -5.20 -21.38 8.06
C ALA A 95 -4.48 -20.23 7.34
N ALA A 96 -3.75 -20.52 6.25
CA ALA A 96 -3.07 -19.50 5.45
C ALA A 96 -4.06 -18.51 4.84
N LEU A 97 -5.16 -19.00 4.26
CA LEU A 97 -6.18 -18.18 3.64
C LEU A 97 -6.92 -17.30 4.67
N ALA A 98 -7.23 -17.85 5.85
CA ALA A 98 -7.84 -17.11 6.94
C ALA A 98 -6.96 -15.94 7.41
N ILE A 99 -5.64 -16.15 7.52
CA ILE A 99 -4.70 -15.10 7.87
C ILE A 99 -4.63 -14.03 6.77
N ASP A 100 -4.54 -14.43 5.50
CA ASP A 100 -4.45 -13.49 4.38
C ASP A 100 -5.72 -12.64 4.28
N TRP A 101 -6.91 -13.23 4.44
CA TRP A 101 -8.19 -12.50 4.47
C TRP A 101 -8.31 -11.58 5.67
N LEU A 102 -7.89 -12.03 6.86
CA LEU A 102 -7.84 -11.19 8.05
C LEU A 102 -6.92 -9.99 7.84
N ALA A 103 -5.73 -10.21 7.28
CA ALA A 103 -4.80 -9.14 6.97
C ALA A 103 -5.39 -8.15 5.94
N ALA A 104 -6.05 -8.64 4.89
CA ALA A 104 -6.70 -7.79 3.89
C ALA A 104 -7.82 -6.93 4.51
N LEU A 105 -8.67 -7.53 5.34
CA LEU A 105 -9.74 -6.83 6.07
C LEU A 105 -9.16 -5.73 6.97
N VAL A 106 -8.18 -6.07 7.81
CA VAL A 106 -7.57 -5.12 8.76
C VAL A 106 -6.87 -3.99 8.00
N TYR A 107 -6.14 -4.29 6.91
CA TYR A 107 -5.48 -3.29 6.10
C TYR A 107 -6.48 -2.33 5.45
N LEU A 108 -7.47 -2.84 4.72
CA LEU A 108 -8.45 -2.02 4.00
C LEU A 108 -9.33 -1.21 4.97
N ALA A 109 -9.75 -1.80 6.09
CA ALA A 109 -10.47 -1.06 7.13
C ALA A 109 -9.61 0.06 7.73
N SER A 110 -8.32 -0.19 7.96
CA SER A 110 -7.40 0.82 8.48
C SER A 110 -7.23 1.97 7.49
N TRP A 111 -7.06 1.66 6.20
CA TRP A 111 -6.93 2.69 5.16
C TRP A 111 -8.22 3.44 4.87
N TYR A 112 -9.39 2.83 5.06
CA TYR A 112 -10.68 3.53 5.06
C TYR A 112 -10.73 4.62 6.13
N VAL A 113 -10.24 4.31 7.33
CA VAL A 113 -10.16 5.27 8.42
C VAL A 113 -9.06 6.31 8.16
N LEU A 114 -7.86 5.91 7.77
CA LEU A 114 -6.72 6.80 7.48
C LEU A 114 -7.02 7.79 6.35
N ALA A 115 -7.61 7.32 5.24
CA ALA A 115 -7.98 8.18 4.12
C ALA A 115 -9.05 9.22 4.50
N ALA A 116 -9.94 8.90 5.44
CA ALA A 116 -10.91 9.88 5.94
C ALA A 116 -10.24 11.01 6.75
N TYR A 117 -9.10 10.73 7.39
CA TYR A 117 -8.37 11.70 8.22
C TYR A 117 -7.26 12.46 7.50
N SER A 118 -6.84 12.03 6.32
CA SER A 118 -5.87 12.78 5.50
C SER A 118 -6.40 14.15 5.09
N GLY A 119 -7.73 14.34 5.05
CA GLY A 119 -8.38 15.57 4.61
C GLY A 119 -8.58 15.62 3.09
N VAL A 120 -8.39 14.50 2.39
CA VAL A 120 -8.72 14.40 0.96
C VAL A 120 -10.23 14.52 0.76
N GLY A 121 -10.64 15.33 -0.22
CA GLY A 121 -12.05 15.53 -0.53
C GLY A 121 -12.75 14.25 -0.99
N ARG A 122 -14.09 14.20 -0.91
CA ARG A 122 -14.91 13.04 -1.31
C ARG A 122 -14.56 12.48 -2.69
N ARG A 123 -14.25 13.34 -3.66
CA ARG A 123 -13.88 12.93 -5.03
C ARG A 123 -12.55 12.18 -5.06
N ALA A 124 -11.54 12.66 -4.35
CA ALA A 124 -10.25 11.99 -4.23
C ALA A 124 -10.40 10.63 -3.53
N SER A 125 -11.21 10.58 -2.46
CA SER A 125 -11.54 9.32 -1.78
C SER A 125 -12.23 8.32 -2.70
N LEU A 126 -13.19 8.76 -3.53
CA LEU A 126 -13.83 7.90 -4.53
C LEU A 126 -12.80 7.32 -5.51
N TRP A 127 -11.93 8.16 -6.08
CA TRP A 127 -10.91 7.68 -7.02
C TRP A 127 -9.91 6.73 -6.40
N PHE A 128 -9.47 7.01 -5.17
CA PHE A 128 -8.62 6.12 -4.39
C PHE A 128 -9.25 4.74 -4.22
N TRP A 129 -10.52 4.68 -3.80
CA TRP A 129 -11.21 3.40 -3.59
C TRP A 129 -11.56 2.69 -4.88
N THR A 130 -11.95 3.41 -5.94
CA THR A 130 -12.14 2.83 -7.28
C THR A 130 -10.85 2.20 -7.79
N TYR A 131 -9.73 2.90 -7.60
CA TYR A 131 -8.43 2.41 -8.04
C TYR A 131 -8.03 1.12 -7.33
N TRP A 132 -8.20 1.05 -6.00
CA TRP A 132 -7.93 -0.17 -5.24
C TRP A 132 -8.93 -1.29 -5.52
N ALA A 133 -10.19 -0.97 -5.83
CA ALA A 133 -11.20 -1.97 -6.15
C ALA A 133 -10.96 -2.63 -7.51
N ILE A 134 -10.52 -1.87 -8.52
CA ILE A 134 -10.53 -2.32 -9.92
C ILE A 134 -9.13 -2.51 -10.49
N ALA A 135 -8.20 -1.59 -10.19
CA ALA A 135 -6.94 -1.52 -10.92
C ALA A 135 -5.79 -2.16 -10.14
N TYR A 136 -5.56 -1.73 -8.90
CA TYR A 136 -4.40 -2.18 -8.14
C TYR A 136 -4.56 -1.92 -6.64
N CYS A 137 -4.54 -2.99 -5.84
CA CYS A 137 -4.34 -2.90 -4.40
C CYS A 137 -2.89 -3.27 -4.05
N PRO A 138 -2.18 -2.47 -3.23
CA PRO A 138 -0.88 -2.82 -2.65
C PRO A 138 -0.74 -4.26 -2.15
N LEU A 139 -1.82 -4.82 -1.60
CA LEU A 139 -1.84 -6.15 -1.01
C LEU A 139 -1.59 -7.27 -2.02
N VAL A 140 -1.89 -7.10 -3.30
CA VAL A 140 -1.68 -8.12 -4.34
C VAL A 140 -0.19 -8.52 -4.49
N ARG A 141 0.74 -7.64 -4.07
CA ARG A 141 2.18 -7.93 -4.08
C ARG A 141 2.71 -8.48 -2.77
N LEU A 142 1.90 -8.50 -1.71
CA LEU A 142 2.32 -8.89 -0.38
C LEU A 142 1.77 -10.27 -0.08
N THR A 143 2.63 -11.14 0.42
CA THR A 143 2.25 -12.50 0.81
C THR A 143 2.70 -12.76 2.24
N SER A 144 2.02 -13.68 2.92
CA SER A 144 2.44 -14.17 4.24
C SER A 144 2.67 -13.04 5.28
N SER A 145 3.82 -13.04 5.93
CA SER A 145 4.22 -12.05 6.93
C SER A 145 4.24 -10.61 6.41
N ASP A 146 4.54 -10.37 5.13
CA ASP A 146 4.61 -9.00 4.60
C ASP A 146 3.22 -8.34 4.62
N GLN A 147 2.20 -9.10 4.20
CA GLN A 147 0.82 -8.63 4.17
C GLN A 147 0.27 -8.43 5.59
N LEU A 148 0.50 -9.40 6.48
CA LEU A 148 0.03 -9.33 7.86
C LEU A 148 0.69 -8.19 8.63
N ALA A 149 2.02 -8.00 8.48
CA ALA A 149 2.72 -6.90 9.12
C ALA A 149 2.25 -5.53 8.60
N ALA A 150 2.00 -5.40 7.29
CA ALA A 150 1.44 -4.17 6.71
C ALA A 150 0.07 -3.83 7.29
N ALA A 151 -0.79 -4.84 7.48
CA ALA A 151 -2.12 -4.68 8.07
C ALA A 151 -2.03 -4.23 9.53
N ILE A 152 -1.23 -4.92 10.35
CA ILE A 152 -1.03 -4.61 11.77
C ILE A 152 -0.41 -3.21 11.94
N PHE A 153 0.57 -2.85 11.11
CA PHE A 153 1.18 -1.52 11.14
C PHE A 153 0.18 -0.42 10.73
N SER A 154 -0.67 -0.68 9.73
CA SER A 154 -1.74 0.25 9.34
C SER A 154 -2.74 0.47 10.49
N LEU A 155 -3.06 -0.58 11.24
CA LEU A 155 -3.88 -0.48 12.45
C LEU A 155 -3.19 0.36 13.54
N ALA A 156 -1.88 0.21 13.72
CA ALA A 156 -1.10 1.03 14.65
C ALA A 156 -1.19 2.52 14.32
N LEU A 157 -1.13 2.87 13.03
CA LEU A 157 -1.31 4.25 12.57
C LEU A 157 -2.72 4.78 12.89
N VAL A 158 -3.76 3.97 12.69
CA VAL A 158 -5.16 4.32 13.06
C VAL A 158 -5.30 4.57 14.55
N LEU A 159 -4.75 3.69 15.39
CA LEU A 159 -4.82 3.81 16.84
C LEU A 159 -4.03 5.03 17.33
N GLY A 160 -2.84 5.27 16.79
CA GLY A 160 -2.04 6.46 17.07
C GLY A 160 -2.80 7.73 16.71
N MET A 161 -3.37 7.81 15.51
CA MET A 161 -4.17 8.95 15.08
C MET A 161 -5.46 9.12 15.89
N SER A 162 -6.08 8.04 16.34
CA SER A 162 -7.25 8.07 17.23
C SER A 162 -6.92 8.62 18.62
N SER A 163 -5.65 8.57 19.01
CA SER A 163 -5.16 9.24 20.22
C SER A 163 -4.94 10.76 20.04
N VAL A 164 -4.91 11.25 18.79
CA VAL A 164 -4.81 12.68 18.47
C VAL A 164 -6.22 13.32 18.52
N PRO A 165 -6.40 14.43 19.25
CA PRO A 165 -7.70 15.10 19.36
C PRO A 165 -8.20 15.61 17.99
N ALA A 166 -9.53 15.65 17.81
CA ALA A 166 -10.15 16.10 16.55
C ALA A 166 -10.15 17.62 16.39
N GLY A 167 -9.98 18.38 17.48
CA GLY A 167 -9.92 19.84 17.49
C GLY A 167 -9.71 20.39 18.90
N ALA A 168 -9.54 21.71 19.03
CA ALA A 168 -9.30 22.39 20.30
C ALA A 168 -10.49 22.30 21.29
N ALA A 169 -11.71 22.12 20.76
CA ALA A 169 -12.95 22.05 21.52
C ALA A 169 -13.38 20.62 21.90
N ASP A 170 -12.64 19.60 21.47
CA ASP A 170 -12.92 18.21 21.83
C ASP A 170 -12.08 17.89 23.09
N PRO A 171 -12.64 18.02 24.31
CA PRO A 171 -11.88 17.68 25.51
C PRO A 171 -11.46 16.22 25.35
N PRO A 172 -10.16 15.92 25.47
CA PRO A 172 -9.70 14.57 25.28
C PRO A 172 -10.44 13.72 26.32
N ALA A 173 -11.17 12.69 25.88
CA ALA A 173 -11.42 11.54 26.72
C ALA A 173 -10.04 10.98 27.07
N ARG A 174 -9.42 11.55 28.12
CA ARG A 174 -7.99 11.43 28.46
C ARG A 174 -7.60 9.97 28.53
N ARG A 175 -8.48 9.17 29.11
CA ARG A 175 -8.38 7.71 29.21
C ARG A 175 -8.38 7.03 27.83
N LYS A 176 -9.33 7.35 26.96
CA LYS A 176 -9.42 6.76 25.61
C LYS A 176 -8.18 7.06 24.78
N GLY A 177 -7.70 8.30 24.79
CA GLY A 177 -6.49 8.67 24.03
C GLY A 177 -5.22 7.96 24.53
N VAL A 178 -5.06 7.83 25.85
CA VAL A 178 -3.94 7.09 26.45
C VAL A 178 -4.00 5.59 26.10
N VAL A 179 -5.18 4.98 26.22
CA VAL A 179 -5.40 3.58 25.86
C VAL A 179 -5.11 3.34 24.38
N CYS A 180 -5.61 4.19 23.48
CA CYS A 180 -5.30 4.10 22.06
C CYS A 180 -3.80 4.21 21.77
N ALA A 181 -3.06 5.08 22.48
CA ALA A 181 -1.61 5.22 22.29
C ALA A 181 -0.85 3.96 22.75
N ALA A 182 -1.23 3.35 23.88
CA ALA A 182 -0.64 2.09 24.32
C ALA A 182 -0.93 0.95 23.35
N PHE A 183 -2.17 0.81 22.88
CA PHE A 183 -2.51 -0.19 21.87
C PHE A 183 -1.81 0.08 20.53
N ALA A 184 -1.64 1.34 20.13
CA ALA A 184 -0.87 1.69 18.94
C ALA A 184 0.57 1.17 19.03
N GLY A 185 1.22 1.35 20.18
CA GLY A 185 2.56 0.81 20.42
C GLY A 185 2.62 -0.72 20.41
N LEU A 186 1.68 -1.39 21.10
CA LEU A 186 1.57 -2.85 21.05
C LEU A 186 1.43 -3.36 19.60
N THR A 187 0.52 -2.77 18.82
CA THR A 187 0.34 -3.16 17.41
C THR A 187 1.57 -2.86 16.56
N ALA A 188 2.25 -1.73 16.77
CA ALA A 188 3.47 -1.40 16.05
C ALA A 188 4.60 -2.42 16.35
N GLY A 189 4.75 -2.82 17.61
CA GLY A 189 5.66 -3.89 18.01
C GLY A 189 5.27 -5.25 17.44
N LEU A 190 3.97 -5.58 17.42
CA LEU A 190 3.47 -6.83 16.84
C LEU A 190 3.72 -6.91 15.33
N ALA A 191 3.65 -5.79 14.59
CA ALA A 191 4.05 -5.78 13.19
C ALA A 191 5.52 -6.22 13.03
N GLY A 192 6.40 -5.76 13.93
CA GLY A 192 7.79 -6.23 14.01
C GLY A 192 7.92 -7.70 14.41
N ALA A 193 7.04 -8.21 15.27
CA ALA A 193 6.96 -9.63 15.64
C ALA A 193 6.45 -10.54 14.53
N VAL A 194 5.90 -9.96 13.45
CA VAL A 194 5.55 -10.68 12.22
C VAL A 194 6.62 -10.51 11.14
N ARG A 195 7.26 -9.33 11.04
CA ARG A 195 8.26 -9.06 10.00
C ARG A 195 9.37 -8.11 10.47
N PHE A 196 10.63 -8.54 10.33
CA PHE A 196 11.81 -7.75 10.76
C PHE A 196 11.88 -6.35 10.13
N ALA A 197 11.43 -6.20 8.88
CA ALA A 197 11.40 -4.92 8.17
C ALA A 197 10.55 -3.83 8.88
N TYR A 198 9.68 -4.23 9.82
CA TYR A 198 8.84 -3.32 10.59
C TYR A 198 9.43 -2.93 11.95
N TRP A 199 10.59 -3.46 12.34
CA TRP A 199 11.23 -3.10 13.61
C TRP A 199 11.58 -1.61 13.68
N PRO A 200 12.27 -1.01 12.67
CA PRO A 200 12.54 0.42 12.70
C PRO A 200 11.24 1.24 12.62
N LEU A 201 10.22 0.72 11.92
CA LEU A 201 8.93 1.37 11.75
C LEU A 201 8.12 1.44 13.05
N ALA A 202 8.39 0.58 14.03
CA ALA A 202 7.74 0.63 15.34
C ALA A 202 7.99 1.97 16.08
N ALA A 203 9.03 2.71 15.72
CA ALA A 203 9.32 4.05 16.24
C ALA A 203 8.51 5.17 15.57
N VAL A 204 7.91 4.94 14.40
CA VAL A 204 7.21 5.98 13.63
C VAL A 204 5.99 6.50 14.37
N VAL A 205 5.18 5.61 14.94
CA VAL A 205 3.97 5.98 15.69
C VAL A 205 4.29 6.84 16.93
N PRO A 206 5.18 6.42 17.86
CA PRO A 206 5.50 7.25 19.02
C PRO A 206 6.17 8.58 18.63
N LEU A 207 7.02 8.62 17.60
CA LEU A 207 7.57 9.88 17.08
C LEU A 207 6.47 10.79 16.53
N GLY A 208 5.52 10.23 15.79
CA GLY A 208 4.36 10.98 15.30
C GLY A 208 3.52 11.57 16.44
N LEU A 209 3.29 10.79 17.50
CA LEU A 209 2.58 11.26 18.69
C LEU A 209 3.36 12.34 19.44
N LEU A 210 4.68 12.21 19.50
CA LEU A 210 5.54 13.20 20.14
C LEU A 210 5.47 14.55 19.43
N VAL A 211 5.48 14.56 18.10
CA VAL A 211 5.44 15.79 17.31
C VAL A 211 4.02 16.37 17.24
N TRP A 212 3.00 15.54 17.01
CA TRP A 212 1.63 16.00 16.68
C TRP A 212 0.53 15.64 17.69
N GLY A 213 0.84 14.95 18.79
CA GLY A 213 -0.14 14.41 19.75
C GLY A 213 -0.56 15.34 20.92
N HIS A 214 -0.32 16.65 20.81
CA HIS A 214 -0.61 17.67 21.85
C HIS A 214 -2.03 17.52 22.45
N PRO A 215 -2.29 17.80 23.75
CA PRO A 215 -1.37 18.31 24.80
C PRO A 215 -0.57 17.26 25.58
N GLN A 216 -0.97 15.98 25.56
CA GLN A 216 -0.30 14.90 26.34
C GLN A 216 0.66 14.07 25.50
N ARG A 217 1.32 14.74 24.54
CA ARG A 217 2.18 14.10 23.55
C ARG A 217 3.25 13.22 24.17
N TRP A 218 3.89 13.68 25.25
CA TRP A 218 4.95 12.94 25.95
C TRP A 218 4.45 11.65 26.60
N LEU A 219 3.34 11.71 27.34
CA LEU A 219 2.76 10.51 27.97
C LEU A 219 2.32 9.49 26.93
N LYS A 220 1.61 9.93 25.89
CA LYS A 220 1.12 9.05 24.83
C LYS A 220 2.27 8.46 24.02
N ALA A 221 3.24 9.28 23.61
CA ALA A 221 4.43 8.82 22.90
C ALA A 221 5.27 7.86 23.77
N GLY A 222 5.46 8.18 25.05
CA GLY A 222 6.17 7.35 26.00
C GLY A 222 5.51 5.98 26.18
N LEU A 223 4.20 5.92 26.42
CA LEU A 223 3.47 4.66 26.53
C LEU A 223 3.48 3.86 25.22
N CYS A 224 3.33 4.54 24.08
CA CYS A 224 3.44 3.92 22.76
C CYS A 224 4.84 3.32 22.53
N ALA A 225 5.90 4.03 22.90
CA ALA A 225 7.28 3.57 22.76
C ALA A 225 7.62 2.43 23.74
N LEU A 226 7.15 2.52 24.99
CA LEU A 226 7.35 1.48 25.99
C LEU A 226 6.64 0.18 25.58
N SER A 227 5.40 0.27 25.11
CA SER A 227 4.65 -0.91 24.67
C SER A 227 5.21 -1.53 23.39
N SER A 228 5.62 -0.74 22.40
CA SER A 228 6.28 -1.29 21.20
C SER A 228 7.64 -1.89 21.54
N GLY A 229 8.43 -1.19 22.36
CA GLY A 229 9.73 -1.66 22.84
C GLY A 229 9.62 -2.95 23.64
N ALA A 230 8.64 -3.09 24.53
CA ALA A 230 8.41 -4.32 25.29
C ALA A 230 8.15 -5.53 24.38
N VAL A 231 7.29 -5.37 23.35
CA VAL A 231 7.02 -6.44 22.38
C VAL A 231 8.29 -6.81 21.60
N LEU A 232 9.05 -5.82 21.13
CA LEU A 232 10.30 -6.07 20.39
C LEU A 232 11.39 -6.70 21.27
N LEU A 233 11.51 -6.31 22.53
CA LEU A 233 12.46 -6.91 23.47
C LEU A 233 12.11 -8.36 23.77
N LEU A 234 10.82 -8.66 24.02
CA LEU A 234 10.35 -10.04 24.19
C LEU A 234 10.60 -10.89 22.95
N LEU A 235 10.40 -10.31 21.76
CA LEU A 235 10.71 -10.95 20.50
C LEU A 235 12.20 -11.24 20.33
N VAL A 236 13.08 -10.27 20.61
CA VAL A 236 14.54 -10.43 20.55
C VAL A 236 14.99 -11.53 21.49
N TRP A 237 14.53 -11.50 22.75
CA TRP A 237 14.80 -12.54 23.73
C TRP A 237 14.38 -13.89 23.17
N HIS A 238 13.12 -14.01 22.76
CA HIS A 238 12.56 -15.26 22.28
C HIS A 238 13.31 -15.81 21.08
N GLN A 239 13.67 -14.97 20.11
CA GLN A 239 14.46 -15.35 18.95
C GLN A 239 15.87 -15.82 19.35
N GLN A 240 16.53 -15.10 20.26
CA GLN A 240 17.85 -15.46 20.76
C GLN A 240 17.83 -16.84 21.45
N GLU A 241 16.84 -17.10 22.30
CA GLU A 241 16.71 -18.38 23.02
C GLU A 241 16.36 -19.55 22.09
N THR A 242 15.49 -19.33 21.10
CA THR A 242 14.98 -20.43 20.26
C THR A 242 15.87 -20.72 19.06
N THR A 243 16.55 -19.72 18.51
CA THR A 243 17.35 -19.85 17.28
C THR A 243 18.84 -19.64 17.49
N GLY A 244 19.26 -19.12 18.64
CA GLY A 244 20.64 -18.67 18.88
C GLY A 244 20.94 -17.29 18.27
N HIS A 245 19.97 -16.66 17.60
CA HIS A 245 20.14 -15.40 16.88
C HIS A 245 19.00 -14.42 17.20
N ALA A 246 19.34 -13.16 17.45
CA ALA A 246 18.33 -12.11 17.70
C ALA A 246 17.53 -11.74 16.43
N THR A 247 18.15 -11.87 15.25
CA THR A 247 17.56 -11.47 13.96
C THR A 247 18.03 -12.36 12.81
N TYR A 248 17.32 -12.29 11.68
CA TYR A 248 17.76 -12.88 10.41
C TYR A 248 19.16 -12.42 9.98
N LEU A 249 19.51 -11.16 10.26
CA LEU A 249 20.81 -10.62 9.89
C LEU A 249 21.95 -11.33 10.64
N THR A 250 21.73 -11.61 11.92
CA THR A 250 22.70 -12.32 12.75
C THR A 250 22.81 -13.81 12.44
N SER A 251 21.82 -14.41 11.76
CA SER A 251 21.88 -15.82 11.34
C SER A 251 22.51 -15.99 9.96
N VAL A 252 22.13 -15.16 8.98
CA VAL A 252 22.57 -15.33 7.57
C VAL A 252 23.85 -14.56 7.27
N TYR A 253 24.05 -13.40 7.90
CA TYR A 253 25.19 -12.54 7.65
C TYR A 253 26.15 -12.48 8.85
N ALA A 254 26.32 -13.60 9.56
CA ALA A 254 27.15 -13.71 10.76
C ALA A 254 28.67 -13.43 10.55
N GLY A 255 29.10 -13.09 9.34
CA GLY A 255 30.46 -12.66 9.01
C GLY A 255 30.71 -11.16 9.22
N PRO A 256 31.97 -10.69 9.15
CA PRO A 256 32.27 -9.27 9.19
C PRO A 256 31.53 -8.57 8.06
N ALA A 257 30.75 -7.55 8.39
CA ALA A 257 30.06 -6.74 7.41
C ALA A 257 31.09 -6.23 6.38
N GLU A 258 30.89 -6.62 5.13
CA GLU A 258 31.81 -6.37 4.03
C GLU A 258 32.05 -4.86 3.84
N ALA A 259 33.03 -4.53 2.99
CA ALA A 259 33.25 -3.17 2.54
C ALA A 259 31.94 -2.53 2.03
N TRP A 260 31.83 -1.20 2.16
CA TRP A 260 30.63 -0.47 1.74
C TRP A 260 30.28 -0.70 0.27
N GLN A 261 29.09 -1.22 0.01
CA GLN A 261 28.64 -1.60 -1.32
C GLN A 261 27.94 -0.44 -2.04
N TRP A 262 28.65 0.66 -2.28
CA TRP A 262 28.07 1.88 -2.88
C TRP A 262 27.36 1.64 -4.23
N GLN A 263 27.81 0.65 -4.99
CA GLN A 263 27.19 0.27 -6.27
C GLN A 263 25.76 -0.24 -6.09
N ALA A 264 25.42 -0.84 -4.95
CA ALA A 264 24.07 -1.32 -4.65
C ALA A 264 23.03 -0.19 -4.69
N LEU A 265 23.41 1.04 -4.29
CA LEU A 265 22.49 2.19 -4.31
C LEU A 265 22.12 2.64 -5.73
N ARG A 266 22.91 2.28 -6.75
CA ARG A 266 22.55 2.56 -8.15
C ARG A 266 21.34 1.72 -8.61
N GLN A 267 21.01 0.68 -7.86
CA GLN A 267 19.88 -0.20 -8.13
C GLN A 267 18.61 0.24 -7.42
N ILE A 268 18.64 1.36 -6.67
CA ILE A 268 17.41 1.97 -6.15
C ILE A 268 16.53 2.26 -7.36
N GLU A 269 15.39 1.58 -7.42
CA GLU A 269 14.35 1.98 -8.35
C GLU A 269 13.82 3.34 -7.87
N PRO A 270 13.87 4.39 -8.72
CA PRO A 270 13.55 5.75 -8.31
C PRO A 270 12.06 5.83 -8.00
N PHE A 271 11.81 5.62 -6.72
CA PHE A 271 10.52 5.40 -6.12
C PHE A 271 9.77 4.21 -6.74
N PRO A 272 9.21 3.31 -5.94
CA PRO A 272 8.63 2.09 -6.46
C PRO A 272 7.40 2.40 -7.33
N ALA A 273 7.55 2.62 -8.63
CA ALA A 273 6.41 2.80 -9.54
C ALA A 273 5.50 1.56 -9.51
N GLY A 274 6.10 0.38 -9.28
CA GLY A 274 5.38 -0.85 -8.97
C GLY A 274 4.54 -0.80 -7.70
N ALA A 275 4.82 0.10 -6.75
CA ALA A 275 3.99 0.30 -5.56
C ALA A 275 2.58 0.77 -5.88
N LEU A 276 2.50 1.51 -6.98
CA LEU A 276 1.28 2.12 -7.47
C LEU A 276 0.80 1.39 -8.73
N GLY A 277 1.28 0.17 -9.01
CA GLY A 277 0.93 -0.60 -10.21
C GLY A 277 1.20 0.13 -11.53
N LEU A 278 2.02 1.20 -11.50
CA LEU A 278 2.28 2.06 -12.65
C LEU A 278 3.26 1.43 -13.61
N ASP A 279 4.13 0.55 -13.12
CA ASP A 279 5.10 -0.20 -13.90
C ASP A 279 4.41 -1.07 -14.96
N LEU A 280 3.42 -1.88 -14.56
CA LEU A 280 2.68 -2.78 -15.46
C LEU A 280 1.84 -1.99 -16.45
N PHE A 281 1.16 -0.94 -16.00
CA PHE A 281 0.40 -0.06 -16.89
C PHE A 281 1.31 0.60 -17.92
N TRP A 282 2.45 1.15 -17.48
CA TRP A 282 3.35 1.88 -18.36
C TRP A 282 4.10 0.96 -19.30
N GLN A 283 4.51 -0.24 -18.87
CA GLN A 283 5.06 -1.27 -19.75
C GLN A 283 4.07 -1.62 -20.86
N ARG A 284 2.81 -1.94 -20.51
CA ARG A 284 1.77 -2.23 -21.51
C ARG A 284 1.52 -1.06 -22.45
N ALA A 285 1.48 0.16 -21.94
CA ALA A 285 1.30 1.36 -22.77
C ALA A 285 2.49 1.59 -23.72
N HIS A 286 3.71 1.39 -23.23
CA HIS A 286 4.94 1.53 -24.01
C HIS A 286 5.00 0.49 -25.14
N ASP A 287 4.69 -0.77 -24.83
CA ASP A 287 4.64 -1.87 -25.79
C ASP A 287 3.55 -1.64 -26.84
N TRP A 288 2.37 -1.16 -26.41
CA TRP A 288 1.26 -0.82 -27.29
C TRP A 288 1.61 0.33 -28.24
N LEU A 289 2.27 1.36 -27.75
CA LEU A 289 2.72 2.51 -28.55
C LEU A 289 3.98 2.23 -29.38
N ARG A 290 4.58 1.04 -29.24
CA ARG A 290 5.82 0.63 -29.93
C ARG A 290 6.94 1.66 -29.82
N LEU A 291 7.06 2.29 -28.64
CA LEU A 291 8.09 3.29 -28.41
C LEU A 291 9.47 2.61 -28.35
N ALA A 292 10.48 3.25 -28.94
CA ALA A 292 11.86 2.78 -28.86
C ALA A 292 12.48 3.23 -27.51
N GLY A 293 13.11 2.29 -26.79
CA GLY A 293 13.80 2.56 -25.53
C GLY A 293 13.20 1.82 -24.33
N SER A 294 13.72 2.07 -23.13
CA SER A 294 13.16 1.51 -21.90
C SER A 294 12.02 2.40 -21.42
N GLY A 295 10.78 1.88 -21.43
CA GLY A 295 9.62 2.58 -20.88
C GLY A 295 9.78 3.00 -19.41
N ARG A 296 10.80 2.52 -18.69
CA ARG A 296 11.03 2.80 -17.27
C ARG A 296 11.05 4.30 -16.93
N TRP A 297 11.58 5.17 -17.78
CA TRP A 297 11.65 6.62 -17.51
C TRP A 297 10.30 7.29 -17.24
N GLY A 298 9.25 6.92 -17.98
CA GLY A 298 7.92 7.51 -17.79
C GLY A 298 7.32 7.11 -16.44
N SER A 299 7.49 5.84 -16.05
CA SER A 299 7.07 5.37 -14.72
C SER A 299 7.81 6.09 -13.59
N TRP A 300 9.09 6.40 -13.78
CA TRP A 300 9.92 7.14 -12.82
C TRP A 300 9.48 8.60 -12.68
N CYS A 301 9.22 9.28 -13.79
CA CYS A 301 8.71 10.65 -13.76
C CYS A 301 7.36 10.74 -13.04
N LEU A 302 6.46 9.79 -13.29
CA LEU A 302 5.16 9.76 -12.62
C LEU A 302 5.29 9.47 -11.13
N ALA A 303 6.15 8.50 -10.76
CA ALA A 303 6.42 8.17 -9.36
C ALA A 303 7.03 9.37 -8.60
N ALA A 304 7.97 10.09 -9.22
CA ALA A 304 8.54 11.31 -8.67
C ALA A 304 7.49 12.42 -8.49
N ALA A 305 6.56 12.59 -9.45
CA ALA A 305 5.47 13.55 -9.32
C ALA A 305 4.51 13.21 -8.16
N VAL A 306 4.18 11.92 -7.97
CA VAL A 306 3.36 11.46 -6.83
C VAL A 306 4.08 11.71 -5.51
N LEU A 307 5.38 11.39 -5.44
CA LEU A 307 6.18 11.66 -4.24
C LEU A 307 6.26 13.16 -3.93
N ALA A 308 6.53 14.00 -4.94
CA ALA A 308 6.55 15.45 -4.77
C ALA A 308 5.20 15.97 -4.26
N ALA A 309 4.09 15.48 -4.83
CA ALA A 309 2.76 15.81 -4.35
C ALA A 309 2.52 15.38 -2.90
N PHE A 310 2.98 14.19 -2.51
CA PHE A 310 2.90 13.72 -1.13
C PHE A 310 3.69 14.62 -0.17
N LEU A 311 4.94 14.95 -0.51
CA LEU A 311 5.80 15.81 0.32
C LEU A 311 5.25 17.24 0.42
N LEU A 312 4.68 17.78 -0.66
CA LEU A 312 4.01 19.09 -0.66
C LEU A 312 2.75 19.08 0.21
N ALA A 313 1.93 18.02 0.14
CA ALA A 313 0.77 17.86 1.00
C ALA A 313 1.20 17.76 2.48
N ALA A 314 2.27 17.01 2.76
CA ALA A 314 2.82 16.89 4.10
C ALA A 314 3.34 18.21 4.65
N LEU A 315 4.11 18.97 3.87
CA LEU A 315 4.62 20.29 4.25
C LEU A 315 3.47 21.25 4.59
N ARG A 316 2.42 21.27 3.78
CA ARG A 316 1.24 22.12 4.02
C ARG A 316 0.49 21.72 5.28
N ALA A 317 0.28 20.42 5.47
CA ALA A 317 -0.40 19.89 6.64
C ALA A 317 0.36 20.22 7.95
N THR A 318 1.70 20.21 7.93
CA THR A 318 2.52 20.51 9.11
C THR A 318 2.71 22.00 9.36
N GLN A 319 2.81 22.84 8.32
CA GLN A 319 2.93 24.30 8.47
C GLN A 319 1.73 24.92 9.22
N GLY A 320 0.51 24.42 8.98
CA GLY A 320 -0.70 24.86 9.70
C GLY A 320 -0.86 24.26 11.10
N ALA A 321 -0.12 23.19 11.43
CA ALA A 321 -0.31 22.40 12.65
C ALA A 321 0.51 22.87 13.84
N HIS A 322 1.45 23.81 13.67
CA HIS A 322 2.29 24.33 14.75
C HIS A 322 1.49 24.93 15.93
N ARG A 323 0.20 25.24 15.73
CA ARG A 323 -0.69 25.83 16.75
C ARG A 323 -1.87 24.94 17.16
N SER A 324 -2.14 23.83 16.47
CA SER A 324 -3.22 22.91 16.84
C SER A 324 -2.90 21.47 16.42
N ALA A 325 -3.05 20.52 17.34
CA ALA A 325 -2.95 19.10 17.02
C ALA A 325 -3.96 18.78 15.91
N SER A 326 -3.45 18.30 14.76
CA SER A 326 -4.26 17.96 13.59
C SER A 326 -4.02 16.53 13.19
N ARG A 327 -5.10 15.76 13.03
CA ARG A 327 -5.03 14.38 12.53
C ARG A 327 -4.44 14.29 11.12
N SER A 328 -4.69 15.30 10.28
CA SER A 328 -4.09 15.38 8.94
C SER A 328 -2.57 15.58 9.03
N ALA A 329 -2.10 16.45 9.92
CA ALA A 329 -0.67 16.65 10.15
C ALA A 329 0.01 15.39 10.70
N TYR A 330 -0.65 14.68 11.62
CA TYR A 330 -0.20 13.37 12.09
C TYR A 330 -0.13 12.35 10.95
N PHE A 331 -1.17 12.24 10.12
CA PHE A 331 -1.22 11.32 8.98
C PHE A 331 -0.05 11.56 8.01
N TYR A 332 0.11 12.79 7.52
CA TYR A 332 1.18 13.08 6.58
C TYR A 332 2.57 13.00 7.21
N GLY A 333 2.70 13.46 8.46
CA GLY A 333 3.95 13.42 9.21
C GLY A 333 4.44 11.99 9.46
N THR A 334 3.53 11.09 9.89
CA THR A 334 3.84 9.67 10.04
C THR A 334 4.08 8.98 8.71
N GLY A 335 3.39 9.38 7.63
CA GLY A 335 3.68 8.88 6.29
C GLY A 335 5.08 9.26 5.79
N VAL A 336 5.53 10.50 6.01
CA VAL A 336 6.90 10.94 5.69
C VAL A 336 7.91 10.20 6.54
N ALA A 337 7.66 10.07 7.85
CA ALA A 337 8.54 9.32 8.73
C ALA A 337 8.63 7.83 8.33
N THR A 338 7.53 7.21 7.93
CA THR A 338 7.49 5.85 7.38
C THR A 338 8.36 5.75 6.14
N LEU A 339 8.19 6.67 5.17
CA LEU A 339 8.99 6.72 3.96
C LEU A 339 10.50 6.83 4.25
N LEU A 340 10.88 7.79 5.07
CA LEU A 340 12.30 8.03 5.41
C LEU A 340 12.89 6.84 6.15
N CYS A 341 12.15 6.24 7.08
CA CYS A 341 12.59 5.08 7.84
C CYS A 341 12.78 3.86 6.94
N THR A 342 11.82 3.58 6.05
CA THR A 342 11.94 2.50 5.04
C THR A 342 13.15 2.73 4.13
N LEU A 343 13.30 3.93 3.57
CA LEU A 343 14.44 4.24 2.69
C LEU A 343 15.78 4.12 3.42
N ALA A 344 15.89 4.68 4.62
CA ALA A 344 17.11 4.62 5.41
C ALA A 344 17.49 3.17 5.73
N MET A 345 16.52 2.35 6.14
CA MET A 345 16.73 0.93 6.40
C MET A 345 17.19 0.19 5.15
N LEU A 346 16.52 0.36 4.01
CA LEU A 346 16.86 -0.38 2.77
C LEU A 346 18.20 0.04 2.20
N CYS A 347 18.51 1.35 2.21
CA CYS A 347 19.82 1.84 1.83
C CYS A 347 20.91 1.28 2.76
N TRP A 348 20.69 1.31 4.07
CA TRP A 348 21.64 0.76 5.04
C TRP A 348 21.87 -0.73 4.82
N LEU A 349 20.81 -1.52 4.68
CA LEU A 349 20.90 -2.95 4.40
C LEU A 349 21.66 -3.23 3.10
N SER A 350 21.36 -2.49 2.03
CA SER A 350 22.01 -2.68 0.72
C SER A 350 23.47 -2.23 0.69
N LEU A 351 23.86 -1.29 1.56
CA LEU A 351 25.25 -0.85 1.68
C LEU A 351 26.10 -1.80 2.51
N ARG A 352 25.48 -2.49 3.48
CA ARG A 352 26.18 -3.30 4.49
C ARG A 352 26.17 -4.79 4.19
N TYR A 353 25.19 -5.28 3.43
CA TYR A 353 25.02 -6.70 3.17
C TYR A 353 25.06 -7.01 1.68
N PRO A 354 25.75 -8.10 1.26
CA PRO A 354 25.81 -8.49 -0.13
C PRO A 354 24.44 -8.89 -0.68
N PRO A 355 24.26 -8.78 -2.01
CA PRO A 355 23.04 -9.25 -2.68
C PRO A 355 22.78 -10.73 -2.35
N ILE A 356 21.56 -11.05 -1.93
CA ILE A 356 21.12 -12.45 -1.84
C ILE A 356 20.57 -12.80 -3.22
N SER A 357 21.07 -13.87 -3.84
CA SER A 357 20.56 -14.37 -5.13
C SER A 357 20.54 -13.30 -6.25
N GLY A 358 21.51 -12.37 -6.23
CA GLY A 358 21.72 -11.39 -7.30
C GLY A 358 20.91 -10.10 -7.21
N TRP A 359 20.09 -9.90 -6.16
CA TRP A 359 19.33 -8.67 -5.94
C TRP A 359 19.64 -8.01 -4.60
N THR A 360 19.54 -6.68 -4.55
CA THR A 360 19.78 -5.86 -3.34
C THR A 360 18.47 -5.49 -2.66
N HIS A 361 18.51 -5.17 -1.37
CA HIS A 361 17.29 -4.87 -0.61
C HIS A 361 16.51 -3.66 -1.16
N VAL A 362 17.20 -2.68 -1.75
CA VAL A 362 16.56 -1.51 -2.40
C VAL A 362 15.82 -1.84 -3.70
N GLN A 363 16.05 -3.01 -4.31
CA GLN A 363 15.32 -3.45 -5.51
C GLN A 363 14.00 -4.13 -5.17
N GLU A 364 13.86 -4.68 -3.96
CA GLU A 364 12.70 -5.46 -3.59
C GLU A 364 11.52 -4.57 -3.22
N LEU A 365 10.56 -4.53 -4.15
CA LEU A 365 9.36 -3.72 -4.07
C LEU A 365 8.55 -3.97 -2.80
N ARG A 366 8.48 -5.23 -2.33
CA ARG A 366 7.70 -5.63 -1.15
C ARG A 366 8.09 -4.85 0.10
N TYR A 367 9.36 -4.44 0.22
CA TYR A 367 9.83 -3.70 1.39
C TYR A 367 9.35 -2.25 1.48
N TYR A 368 8.81 -1.72 0.39
CA TYR A 368 8.24 -0.38 0.36
C TYR A 368 6.75 -0.35 0.72
N ALA A 369 6.12 -1.51 0.92
CA ALA A 369 4.70 -1.68 1.26
C ALA A 369 4.15 -0.72 2.33
N PRO A 370 4.87 -0.42 3.43
CA PRO A 370 4.38 0.50 4.47
C PRO A 370 4.00 1.89 3.95
N VAL A 371 4.60 2.32 2.84
CA VAL A 371 4.42 3.65 2.27
C VAL A 371 3.29 3.70 1.24
N PHE A 372 2.87 2.55 0.68
CA PHE A 372 2.04 2.50 -0.53
C PHE A 372 0.72 3.26 -0.39
N GLY A 373 -0.01 3.04 0.71
CA GLY A 373 -1.28 3.72 0.93
C GLY A 373 -1.15 5.25 1.05
N PHE A 374 -0.06 5.77 1.64
CA PHE A 374 0.18 7.21 1.73
C PHE A 374 0.32 7.85 0.34
N LEU A 375 1.01 7.14 -0.55
CA LEU A 375 1.30 7.60 -1.90
C LEU A 375 0.08 7.52 -2.79
N THR A 376 -0.72 6.47 -2.66
CA THR A 376 -2.00 6.40 -3.39
C THR A 376 -2.94 7.51 -2.92
N VAL A 377 -3.04 7.77 -1.61
CA VAL A 377 -3.83 8.90 -1.08
C VAL A 377 -3.30 10.23 -1.63
N ALA A 378 -1.98 10.42 -1.68
CA ALA A 378 -1.37 11.61 -2.22
C ALA A 378 -1.65 11.79 -3.71
N TRP A 379 -1.54 10.72 -4.50
CA TRP A 379 -1.77 10.75 -5.95
C TRP A 379 -3.17 11.27 -6.28
N PHE A 380 -4.20 10.73 -5.63
CA PHE A 380 -5.58 11.18 -5.86
C PHE A 380 -5.93 12.47 -5.12
N GLY A 381 -5.23 12.79 -4.03
CA GLY A 381 -5.43 14.01 -3.24
C GLY A 381 -4.78 15.26 -3.85
N ALA A 382 -3.63 15.12 -4.52
CA ALA A 382 -2.82 16.24 -5.01
C ALA A 382 -3.57 17.29 -5.82
N PRO A 383 -4.44 16.91 -6.79
CA PRO A 383 -5.19 17.88 -7.59
C PRO A 383 -6.13 18.75 -6.76
N TYR A 384 -6.54 18.29 -5.58
CA TYR A 384 -7.48 18.98 -4.69
C TYR A 384 -6.79 19.77 -3.58
N HIS A 385 -5.49 19.56 -3.37
CA HIS A 385 -4.69 20.33 -2.40
C HIS A 385 -4.01 21.55 -3.02
N LEU A 386 -3.95 21.66 -4.35
CA LEU A 386 -3.45 22.86 -5.02
C LEU A 386 -4.44 24.02 -4.77
N PRO A 387 -4.00 25.13 -4.16
CA PRO A 387 -4.88 26.28 -3.99
C PRO A 387 -5.35 26.72 -5.37
N ALA A 388 -6.67 26.81 -5.56
CA ALA A 388 -7.21 27.70 -6.57
C ALA A 388 -6.59 29.07 -6.26
N SER A 389 -5.70 29.52 -7.14
CA SER A 389 -4.88 30.72 -6.97
C SER A 389 -5.68 31.85 -6.32
N GLY A 390 -5.24 32.26 -5.13
CA GLY A 390 -5.59 33.43 -4.33
C GLY A 390 -6.48 34.51 -4.96
N LYS A 391 -7.78 34.24 -5.09
CA LYS A 391 -8.83 35.28 -5.04
C LYS A 391 -9.96 34.82 -4.12
N GLN A 392 -9.72 34.93 -2.82
CA GLN A 392 -10.79 35.12 -1.85
C GLN A 392 -11.37 36.52 -2.10
N GLY A 393 -12.35 36.64 -2.98
CA GLY A 393 -12.90 37.96 -3.31
C GLY A 393 -13.79 38.01 -4.54
N THR A 394 -14.60 36.99 -4.76
CA THR A 394 -15.88 37.03 -5.49
C THR A 394 -16.42 35.62 -5.46
N ALA A 395 -17.64 35.46 -4.96
CA ALA A 395 -18.40 34.25 -5.17
C ALA A 395 -18.69 34.12 -6.68
N LEU A 396 -17.72 33.62 -7.45
CA LEU A 396 -18.04 32.88 -8.65
C LEU A 396 -18.76 31.63 -8.16
N ARG A 397 -20.09 31.71 -8.14
CA ARG A 397 -20.93 30.54 -8.42
C ARG A 397 -20.34 29.93 -9.69
N LEU A 398 -19.44 28.95 -9.52
CA LEU A 398 -19.13 27.98 -10.55
C LEU A 398 -20.42 27.18 -10.74
N GLN A 399 -21.36 27.75 -11.48
CA GLN A 399 -22.34 26.98 -12.23
C GLN A 399 -21.53 26.06 -13.13
N GLN A 400 -21.44 24.80 -12.73
CA GLN A 400 -20.79 23.68 -13.42
C GLN A 400 -19.29 23.89 -13.74
N PRO A 401 -18.39 23.07 -13.17
CA PRO A 401 -16.99 23.15 -13.55
C PRO A 401 -16.84 22.70 -15.02
N GLU A 402 -16.11 23.49 -15.79
CA GLU A 402 -15.70 23.29 -17.18
C GLU A 402 -14.90 22.00 -17.46
N LEU A 403 -14.86 21.05 -16.52
CA LEU A 403 -14.33 19.70 -16.67
C LEU A 403 -15.23 18.78 -17.52
N LEU A 404 -16.40 19.26 -17.96
CA LEU A 404 -17.16 18.67 -19.06
C LEU A 404 -16.67 19.15 -20.44
N ARG A 405 -15.76 20.15 -20.53
CA ARG A 405 -15.20 20.56 -21.83
C ARG A 405 -14.48 19.44 -22.58
N PRO A 406 -13.74 18.49 -21.96
CA PRO A 406 -13.20 17.35 -22.69
C PRO A 406 -14.30 16.48 -23.29
N TRP A 407 -15.39 16.22 -22.56
CA TRP A 407 -16.52 15.41 -23.04
C TRP A 407 -17.39 16.14 -24.08
N GLN A 408 -17.61 17.44 -23.92
CA GLN A 408 -18.26 18.30 -24.91
C GLN A 408 -17.36 18.52 -26.14
N TRP A 409 -16.04 18.52 -25.97
CA TRP A 409 -15.05 18.54 -27.04
C TRP A 409 -15.02 17.19 -27.76
N PHE A 410 -15.12 16.06 -27.06
CA PHE A 410 -15.30 14.73 -27.67
C PHE A 410 -16.62 14.63 -28.44
N ALA A 411 -17.72 15.16 -27.90
CA ALA A 411 -19.02 15.21 -28.56
C ALA A 411 -19.03 16.14 -29.79
N ARG A 412 -18.38 17.31 -29.71
CA ARG A 412 -18.19 18.23 -30.86
C ARG A 412 -17.24 17.65 -31.90
N ALA A 413 -16.13 17.04 -31.49
CA ALA A 413 -15.16 16.44 -32.39
C ALA A 413 -15.69 15.18 -33.12
N ALA A 414 -16.68 14.50 -32.54
CA ALA A 414 -17.42 13.43 -33.20
C ALA A 414 -18.42 13.95 -34.26
N GLY A 415 -18.87 15.20 -34.14
CA GLY A 415 -19.80 15.87 -35.07
C GLY A 415 -19.12 16.73 -36.14
N ASP A 416 -17.91 17.22 -35.90
CA ASP A 416 -17.23 18.16 -36.79
C ASP A 416 -16.57 17.47 -37.99
N ARG A 417 -16.92 17.90 -39.21
CA ARG A 417 -16.42 17.29 -40.46
C ARG A 417 -14.96 17.66 -40.79
N GLU A 418 -14.40 18.71 -40.18
CA GLU A 418 -13.08 19.25 -40.51
C GLU A 418 -11.91 18.75 -39.65
N ILE A 419 -12.16 18.03 -38.55
CA ILE A 419 -11.06 17.55 -37.70
C ILE A 419 -10.30 16.42 -38.40
N SER A 420 -8.97 16.51 -38.48
CA SER A 420 -8.11 15.53 -39.14
C SER A 420 -8.43 14.10 -38.69
N ARG A 421 -8.47 13.16 -39.65
CA ARG A 421 -8.86 11.74 -39.45
C ARG A 421 -8.13 11.09 -38.26
N TRP A 422 -6.87 11.47 -38.04
CA TRP A 422 -6.03 10.97 -36.95
C TRP A 422 -6.54 11.33 -35.55
N ARG A 423 -7.03 12.56 -35.35
CA ARG A 423 -7.57 13.02 -34.06
C ARG A 423 -8.90 12.36 -33.71
N ARG A 424 -9.74 12.08 -34.71
CA ARG A 424 -10.98 11.30 -34.54
C ARG A 424 -10.71 9.83 -34.22
N GLY A 425 -9.69 9.23 -34.84
CA GLY A 425 -9.24 7.87 -34.54
C GLY A 425 -8.74 7.72 -33.10
N ALA A 426 -7.89 8.65 -32.63
CA ALA A 426 -7.37 8.65 -31.26
C ALA A 426 -8.49 8.79 -30.21
N ALA A 427 -9.47 9.65 -30.46
CA ALA A 427 -10.62 9.85 -29.59
C ALA A 427 -11.51 8.59 -29.47
N LEU A 428 -11.81 7.94 -30.59
CA LEU A 428 -12.58 6.70 -30.63
C LEU A 428 -11.81 5.53 -30.00
N GLY A 429 -10.48 5.48 -30.20
CA GLY A 429 -9.62 4.49 -29.56
C GLY A 429 -9.61 4.61 -28.03
N LEU A 430 -9.51 5.82 -27.50
CA LEU A 430 -9.52 6.05 -26.05
C LEU A 430 -10.89 5.74 -25.42
N ALA A 431 -11.98 6.09 -26.10
CA ALA A 431 -13.33 5.77 -25.65
C ALA A 431 -13.59 4.24 -25.70
N GLY A 432 -13.13 3.56 -26.75
CA GLY A 432 -13.20 2.10 -26.86
C GLY A 432 -12.38 1.39 -25.79
N LEU A 433 -11.19 1.89 -25.48
CA LEU A 433 -10.32 1.35 -24.43
C LEU A 433 -10.98 1.48 -23.05
N LEU A 434 -11.57 2.65 -22.73
CA LEU A 434 -12.26 2.87 -21.47
C LEU A 434 -13.48 1.94 -21.33
N LEU A 435 -14.26 1.77 -22.40
CA LEU A 435 -15.42 0.88 -22.40
C LEU A 435 -15.02 -0.61 -22.31
N ALA A 436 -13.97 -1.03 -23.00
CA ALA A 436 -13.46 -2.41 -22.93
C ALA A 436 -12.91 -2.75 -21.55
N THR A 437 -12.21 -1.80 -20.91
CA THR A 437 -11.70 -1.95 -19.53
C THR A 437 -12.84 -2.01 -18.51
N MET A 438 -13.91 -1.23 -18.72
CA MET A 438 -15.09 -1.26 -17.84
C MET A 438 -15.96 -2.52 -18.02
N ALA A 439 -15.87 -3.21 -19.16
CA ALA A 439 -16.66 -4.40 -19.47
C ALA A 439 -15.90 -5.73 -19.28
N GLY A 440 -14.75 -5.72 -18.60
CA GLY A 440 -13.99 -6.94 -18.32
C GLY A 440 -13.36 -7.59 -19.56
N GLY A 441 -13.07 -6.82 -20.62
CA GLY A 441 -12.26 -7.28 -21.76
C GLY A 441 -13.01 -8.02 -22.88
N THR A 442 -14.34 -7.99 -22.95
CA THR A 442 -15.05 -8.56 -24.12
C THR A 442 -14.94 -7.66 -25.35
N VAL A 443 -14.60 -8.25 -26.50
CA VAL A 443 -14.41 -7.59 -27.79
C VAL A 443 -15.72 -7.03 -28.34
N TRP A 444 -15.79 -5.71 -28.59
CA TRP A 444 -16.91 -5.08 -29.27
C TRP A 444 -16.57 -4.75 -30.72
N ARG A 445 -17.40 -5.21 -31.67
CA ARG A 445 -17.39 -4.72 -33.06
C ARG A 445 -18.40 -3.60 -33.22
N ALA A 446 -17.92 -2.36 -33.30
CA ALA A 446 -18.78 -1.25 -33.70
C ALA A 446 -19.09 -1.35 -35.22
N ARG A 447 -20.35 -1.65 -35.58
CA ARG A 447 -20.84 -1.49 -36.96
C ARG A 447 -21.59 -0.16 -37.09
N ARG A 448 -21.05 0.77 -37.86
CA ARG A 448 -21.75 2.02 -38.22
C ARG A 448 -22.52 1.77 -39.53
N TRP A 449 -23.84 1.78 -39.48
CA TRP A 449 -24.68 1.76 -40.68
C TRP A 449 -24.92 3.21 -41.11
N TRP A 450 -24.38 3.61 -42.25
CA TRP A 450 -24.84 4.79 -42.96
C TRP A 450 -25.86 4.35 -44.00
N ARG A 451 -27.05 4.97 -44.02
CA ARG A 451 -27.94 4.89 -45.18
C ARG A 451 -27.22 5.58 -46.34
N VAL A 452 -26.77 4.79 -47.31
CA VAL A 452 -26.27 5.30 -48.60
C VAL A 452 -27.44 5.26 -49.58
N ALA A 453 -27.60 6.33 -50.37
CA ALA A 453 -28.57 6.38 -51.45
C ALA A 453 -28.36 5.21 -52.43
N ALA A 454 -29.45 4.72 -53.01
CA ALA A 454 -29.49 3.53 -53.85
C ALA A 454 -28.41 3.58 -54.96
N GLY A 455 -27.55 2.56 -55.01
CA GLY A 455 -26.65 2.32 -56.14
C GLY A 455 -25.18 2.07 -55.84
N THR A 456 -24.72 2.11 -54.57
CA THR A 456 -23.32 1.77 -54.24
C THR A 456 -23.23 0.67 -53.19
N THR A 457 -22.45 -0.37 -53.49
CA THR A 457 -22.12 -1.45 -52.55
C THR A 457 -21.37 -0.89 -51.34
N PRO A 458 -21.83 -1.13 -50.10
CA PRO A 458 -21.15 -0.64 -48.91
C PRO A 458 -19.80 -1.34 -48.75
N ARG A 459 -18.70 -0.59 -48.73
CA ARG A 459 -17.41 -1.06 -48.25
C ARG A 459 -17.31 -0.81 -46.74
N PRO A 460 -16.92 -1.80 -45.92
CA PRO A 460 -16.67 -1.57 -44.50
C PRO A 460 -15.39 -0.74 -44.38
N GLU A 461 -15.51 0.53 -43.97
CA GLU A 461 -14.33 1.39 -43.96
C GLU A 461 -13.35 1.08 -42.84
N HIS A 462 -13.78 0.57 -41.67
CA HIS A 462 -12.83 0.11 -40.64
C HIS A 462 -13.47 -0.95 -39.73
N SER A 463 -12.84 -2.12 -39.64
CA SER A 463 -13.05 -3.05 -38.52
C SER A 463 -11.85 -2.94 -37.58
N VAL A 464 -12.06 -2.38 -36.39
CA VAL A 464 -11.10 -2.55 -35.30
C VAL A 464 -11.55 -3.78 -34.52
N VAL A 465 -10.75 -4.84 -34.60
CA VAL A 465 -10.87 -6.01 -33.73
C VAL A 465 -9.96 -5.72 -32.54
N PHE A 466 -10.53 -5.75 -31.33
CA PHE A 466 -9.78 -5.60 -30.09
C PHE A 466 -9.22 -6.95 -29.65
#